data_AF-A0AAV4P283-F1
#
_entry.id   AF-A0AAV4P283-F1
#
_cell.length_a   1.000
_cell.length_b   1.000
_cell.length_c   1.000
_cell.angle_alpha   90.00
_cell.angle_beta   90.00
_cell.angle_gamma   90.00
#
_symmetry.space_group_name_H-M   'P 1'
#
loop_
_entity.id
_entity.type
_entity.pdbx_description
1 polymer ?
#
loop_
_entity_poly.entity_id
_entity_poly.type
_entity_poly.pdbx_seq_one_letter_code
_entity_poly.pdbx_strand_id
1 'polypeptide(L)'
;MISTTVWSNKAQNLDKTPHTDLQFLAPGDENLPFALHKVVPAVLYAVQTLTRLKTDAMEVLHRDTECSSTYGPLYAFELYNSGLADVLLGPLCPYVLAPVARYSSV
;
A
#
# COMPACT_ATOMS: atom_id res chain seq x y z
N MET A 1 12.69 31.05 -32.69
CA MET A 1 13.32 30.48 -31.49
C MET A 1 12.35 30.63 -30.33
N ILE A 2 11.50 29.64 -30.11
CA ILE A 2 10.59 29.59 -28.95
C ILE A 2 11.26 28.66 -27.95
N SER A 3 11.52 29.19 -26.76
CA SER A 3 12.34 28.59 -25.71
C SER A 3 11.81 27.22 -25.27
N THR A 4 12.58 26.16 -25.49
CA THR A 4 12.31 24.78 -25.05
C THR A 4 12.40 24.61 -23.53
N THR A 5 12.74 25.65 -22.77
CA THR A 5 12.92 25.59 -21.31
C THR A 5 11.62 25.52 -20.50
N VAL A 6 10.45 25.81 -21.08
CA VAL A 6 9.18 25.82 -20.34
C VAL A 6 8.68 24.40 -20.03
N TRP A 7 8.99 23.40 -20.86
CA TRP A 7 8.54 22.02 -20.66
C TRP A 7 9.37 21.25 -19.62
N SER A 8 10.67 21.56 -19.50
CA SER A 8 11.56 20.93 -18.50
C SER A 8 11.10 21.25 -17.07
N ASN A 9 10.68 22.49 -16.82
CA ASN A 9 10.26 22.94 -15.48
C ASN A 9 8.92 22.36 -15.02
N LYS A 10 8.07 21.86 -15.94
CA LYS A 10 6.78 21.26 -15.58
C LYS A 10 6.92 19.79 -15.15
N ALA A 11 7.87 19.07 -15.73
CA ALA A 11 8.18 17.68 -15.35
C ALA A 11 8.86 17.60 -13.98
N GLN A 12 9.70 18.59 -13.62
CA GLN A 12 10.36 18.64 -12.31
C GLN A 12 9.47 19.13 -11.16
N ASN A 13 8.23 19.56 -11.45
CA ASN A 13 7.26 20.00 -10.45
C ASN A 13 6.22 18.90 -10.11
N LEU A 14 6.15 17.84 -10.90
CA LEU A 14 5.36 16.63 -10.59
C LEU A 14 6.08 15.69 -9.61
N ASP A 15 7.38 15.92 -9.38
CA ASP A 15 8.25 15.17 -8.45
C ASP A 15 8.17 15.68 -6.99
N LYS A 16 7.22 16.57 -6.68
CA LYS A 16 7.03 17.15 -5.34
C LYS A 16 5.66 16.89 -4.72
N THR A 17 4.83 16.06 -5.35
CA THR A 17 3.67 15.48 -4.66
C THR A 17 4.11 14.13 -4.10
N PRO A 18 4.13 13.94 -2.77
CA PRO A 18 4.39 12.63 -2.22
C PRO A 18 3.25 11.71 -2.67
N HIS A 19 3.55 10.82 -3.63
CA HIS A 19 2.70 9.67 -3.93
C HIS A 19 2.98 8.67 -2.81
N THR A 20 1.93 8.24 -2.10
CA THR A 20 2.09 7.28 -1.00
C THR A 20 1.28 6.04 -1.34
N ASP A 21 1.99 4.94 -1.58
CA ASP A 21 1.40 3.65 -1.85
C ASP A 21 1.19 2.89 -0.54
N LEU A 22 -0.07 2.78 -0.16
CA LEU A 22 -0.51 2.12 1.05
C LEU A 22 -0.89 0.68 0.71
N GLN A 23 -0.16 -0.28 1.27
CA GLN A 23 -0.40 -1.71 1.05
C GLN A 23 -1.12 -2.33 2.24
N PHE A 24 -2.10 -3.19 1.96
CA PHE A 24 -2.88 -3.90 2.96
C PHE A 24 -2.92 -5.40 2.68
N LEU A 25 -2.49 -6.19 3.66
CA LEU A 25 -2.44 -7.65 3.59
C LEU A 25 -3.46 -8.26 4.56
N ALA A 26 -4.48 -8.93 4.02
CA ALA A 26 -5.50 -9.56 4.83
C ALA A 26 -5.97 -10.86 4.17
N PRO A 27 -6.53 -11.81 4.93
CA PRO A 27 -7.19 -12.97 4.34
C PRO A 27 -8.57 -12.60 3.75
N GLY A 28 -8.97 -13.26 2.67
CA GLY A 28 -10.32 -13.17 2.11
C GLY A 28 -11.39 -13.93 2.90
N ASP A 29 -10.99 -14.82 3.82
CA ASP A 29 -11.88 -15.70 4.59
C ASP A 29 -12.86 -14.91 5.49
N GLU A 30 -14.16 -15.08 5.26
CA GLU A 30 -15.22 -14.37 5.96
C GLU A 30 -15.40 -14.79 7.42
N ASN A 31 -14.90 -15.96 7.80
CA ASN A 31 -14.95 -16.45 9.18
C ASN A 31 -14.03 -15.64 10.11
N LEU A 32 -13.04 -14.95 9.56
CA LEU A 32 -12.11 -14.14 10.33
C LEU A 32 -12.70 -12.73 10.56
N PRO A 33 -12.50 -12.14 11.75
CA PRO A 33 -13.02 -10.81 12.07
C PRO A 33 -12.33 -9.71 11.25
N PHE A 34 -11.12 -9.99 10.76
CA PHE A 34 -10.28 -9.07 9.98
C PHE A 34 -10.23 -9.44 8.50
N ALA A 35 -11.30 -10.06 7.97
CA ALA A 35 -11.40 -10.38 6.56
C ALA A 35 -11.23 -9.13 5.68
N LEU A 36 -10.62 -9.30 4.52
CA LEU A 36 -10.35 -8.25 3.53
C LEU A 36 -11.59 -7.41 3.24
N HIS A 37 -12.73 -8.05 2.98
CA HIS A 37 -13.99 -7.38 2.67
C HIS A 37 -14.57 -6.56 3.84
N LYS A 38 -14.16 -6.82 5.08
CA LYS A 38 -14.60 -6.07 6.28
C LYS A 38 -13.76 -4.83 6.52
N VAL A 39 -12.45 -4.90 6.25
CA VAL A 39 -11.50 -3.84 6.60
C VAL A 39 -11.22 -2.88 5.45
N VAL A 40 -11.12 -3.38 4.22
CA VAL A 40 -10.87 -2.56 3.01
C VAL A 40 -11.83 -1.38 2.86
N PRO A 41 -13.17 -1.49 3.05
CA PRO A 41 -14.05 -0.34 2.90
C PRO A 41 -13.76 0.79 3.88
N ALA A 42 -13.36 0.48 5.12
CA ALA A 42 -13.00 1.49 6.11
C ALA A 42 -11.72 2.24 5.71
N VAL A 43 -10.72 1.52 5.20
CA VAL A 43 -9.47 2.11 4.71
C VAL A 43 -9.73 2.98 3.48
N LEU A 44 -10.43 2.46 2.48
CA LEU A 44 -10.78 3.21 1.27
C LEU A 44 -11.54 4.50 1.60
N TYR A 45 -12.48 4.46 2.54
CA TYR A 45 -13.20 5.64 2.99
C TYR A 45 -12.29 6.66 3.70
N ALA A 46 -11.36 6.19 4.54
CA ALA A 46 -10.38 7.05 5.18
C ALA A 46 -9.46 7.72 4.14
N VAL A 47 -8.99 6.98 3.14
CA VAL A 47 -8.15 7.51 2.05
C VAL A 47 -8.92 8.52 1.22
N GLN A 48 -10.16 8.25 0.84
CA GLN A 48 -11.03 9.21 0.14
C GLN A 48 -11.25 10.50 0.92
N THR A 49 -11.35 10.40 2.24
CA THR A 49 -11.48 11.57 3.11
C THR A 49 -10.17 12.35 3.17
N LEU A 50 -9.03 11.67 3.26
CA LEU A 50 -7.71 12.30 3.29
C LEU A 50 -7.35 12.96 1.96
N THR A 51 -7.63 12.33 0.82
CA THR A 51 -7.40 12.92 -0.52
C THR A 51 -8.27 14.15 -0.77
N ARG A 52 -9.43 14.24 -0.12
CA ARG A 52 -10.25 15.46 -0.14
C ARG A 52 -9.67 16.59 0.72
N LEU A 53 -8.98 16.25 1.82
CA LEU A 53 -8.42 17.21 2.78
C LEU A 53 -6.99 17.63 2.44
N LYS A 54 -6.22 16.77 1.77
CA LYS A 54 -4.80 16.93 1.48
C LYS A 54 -4.56 16.68 -0.01
N THR A 55 -3.69 17.47 -0.63
CA THR A 55 -3.34 17.38 -2.07
C THR A 55 -2.32 16.27 -2.37
N ASP A 56 -2.27 15.21 -1.56
CA ASP A 56 -1.35 14.09 -1.78
C ASP A 56 -2.17 12.93 -2.37
N ALA A 57 -1.71 12.40 -3.50
CA ALA A 57 -2.33 11.23 -4.12
C ALA A 57 -1.92 9.98 -3.34
N MET A 58 -2.90 9.28 -2.76
CA MET A 58 -2.67 8.07 -2.00
C MET A 58 -3.41 6.91 -2.68
N GLU A 59 -2.67 5.89 -3.09
CA GLU A 59 -3.22 4.67 -3.68
C GLU A 59 -3.28 3.58 -2.61
N VAL A 60 -4.38 2.83 -2.59
CA VAL A 60 -4.56 1.70 -1.67
C VAL A 60 -4.54 0.42 -2.46
N LEU A 61 -3.49 -0.35 -2.29
CA LEU A 61 -3.36 -1.68 -2.84
C LEU A 61 -3.62 -2.71 -1.74
N HIS A 62 -4.37 -3.74 -2.09
CA HIS A 62 -4.78 -4.76 -1.14
C HIS A 62 -4.66 -6.15 -1.78
N ARG A 63 -4.17 -7.12 -1.02
CA ARG A 63 -3.93 -8.49 -1.48
C ARG A 63 -4.47 -9.49 -0.48
N ASP A 64 -5.05 -10.56 -1.02
CA ASP A 64 -5.41 -11.72 -0.21
C ASP A 64 -4.14 -12.50 0.15
N THR A 65 -4.00 -12.84 1.42
CA THR A 65 -2.89 -13.66 1.93
C THR A 65 -3.26 -15.13 2.12
N GLU A 66 -4.55 -15.46 1.99
CA GLU A 66 -5.15 -16.77 2.29
C GLU A 66 -4.82 -17.28 3.70
N CYS A 67 -4.41 -16.38 4.61
CA CYS A 67 -3.84 -16.69 5.91
C CYS A 67 -2.68 -17.71 5.86
N SER A 68 -2.00 -17.83 4.71
CA SER A 68 -0.96 -18.83 4.48
C SER A 68 0.41 -18.31 4.90
N SER A 69 1.16 -19.12 5.64
CA SER A 69 2.56 -18.84 5.99
C SER A 69 3.51 -18.82 4.79
N THR A 70 3.03 -19.22 3.61
CA THR A 70 3.80 -19.21 2.36
C THR A 70 3.42 -18.01 1.50
N TYR A 71 2.13 -17.84 1.19
CA TYR A 71 1.67 -16.81 0.25
C TYR A 71 1.72 -15.41 0.84
N GLY A 72 1.29 -15.22 2.08
CA GLY A 72 1.28 -13.90 2.71
C GLY A 72 2.67 -13.25 2.77
N PRO A 73 3.71 -13.95 3.25
CA PRO A 73 5.07 -13.40 3.27
C PRO A 73 5.63 -13.20 1.86
N LEU A 74 5.33 -14.10 0.93
CA LEU A 74 5.77 -13.97 -0.47
C LEU A 74 5.24 -12.66 -1.10
N TYR A 75 3.96 -12.34 -0.88
CA TYR A 75 3.39 -11.08 -1.35
C TYR A 75 4.05 -9.87 -0.69
N ALA A 76 4.31 -9.91 0.63
CA ALA A 76 5.02 -8.82 1.29
C ALA A 76 6.42 -8.57 0.70
N PHE A 77 7.15 -9.64 0.36
CA PHE A 77 8.45 -9.53 -0.29
C PHE A 77 8.36 -9.02 -1.74
N GLU A 78 7.36 -9.45 -2.50
CA GLU A 78 7.12 -8.96 -3.87
C GLU A 78 6.81 -7.45 -3.87
N LEU A 79 6.02 -6.99 -2.89
CA LEU A 79 5.70 -5.58 -2.69
C LEU A 79 6.94 -4.76 -2.32
N TYR A 80 7.79 -5.27 -1.43
CA TYR A 80 9.07 -4.65 -1.10
C TYR A 80 10.01 -4.56 -2.32
N ASN A 81 10.14 -5.65 -3.08
CA ASN A 81 11.05 -5.71 -4.22
C ASN A 81 10.58 -4.87 -5.43
N SER A 82 9.26 -4.67 -5.57
CA SER A 82 8.70 -3.83 -6.63
C SER A 82 8.75 -2.33 -6.33
N GLY A 83 9.08 -1.94 -5.10
CA GLY A 83 9.06 -0.53 -4.68
C GLY A 83 7.66 0.08 -4.63
N LEU A 84 6.61 -0.74 -4.60
CA LEU A 84 5.19 -0.34 -4.60
C LEU A 84 4.61 -0.25 -3.18
N ALA A 85 5.45 -0.19 -2.16
CA ALA A 85 5.04 -0.27 -0.76
C ALA A 85 5.79 0.77 0.06
N ASP A 86 5.25 1.97 0.15
CA ASP A 86 5.75 3.00 1.06
C ASP A 86 5.34 2.70 2.50
N VAL A 87 4.09 2.24 2.67
CA VAL A 87 3.53 1.90 3.98
C VAL A 87 2.82 0.56 3.87
N LEU A 88 3.33 -0.41 4.64
CA LEU A 88 2.65 -1.69 4.81
C LEU A 88 1.77 -1.64 6.07
N LEU A 89 0.45 -1.58 5.88
CA LEU A 89 -0.49 -1.78 6.96
C LEU A 89 -0.65 -3.27 7.22
N GLY A 90 -0.42 -3.62 8.48
CA GLY A 90 0.05 -4.93 8.89
C GLY A 90 -0.76 -6.12 8.35
N PRO A 91 -0.09 -7.28 8.18
CA PRO A 91 -0.77 -8.53 7.92
C PRO A 91 -1.60 -8.97 9.14
N LEU A 92 -2.90 -9.15 8.92
CA LEU A 92 -3.85 -9.43 10.01
C LEU A 92 -3.81 -10.88 10.49
N CYS A 93 -3.26 -11.78 9.69
CA CYS A 93 -3.07 -13.19 10.04
C CYS A 93 -1.75 -13.41 10.79
N PRO A 94 -1.76 -14.11 11.95
CA PRO A 94 -0.54 -14.34 12.74
C PRO A 94 0.54 -15.13 11.97
N TYR A 95 0.12 -16.04 11.09
CA TYR A 95 1.02 -16.82 10.23
C TYR A 95 1.80 -15.97 9.21
N VAL A 96 1.23 -14.85 8.80
CA VAL A 96 1.86 -13.89 7.86
C VAL A 96 2.62 -12.82 8.63
N LEU A 97 2.09 -12.38 9.78
CA LEU A 97 2.69 -11.36 10.61
C LEU A 97 4.06 -11.76 11.16
N ALA A 98 4.20 -12.98 11.69
CA ALA A 98 5.45 -13.43 12.29
C ALA A 98 6.66 -13.35 11.34
N PRO A 99 6.63 -13.90 10.11
CA PRO A 99 7.74 -13.78 9.17
C PRO A 99 7.93 -12.35 8.66
N VAL A 100 6.87 -11.62 8.29
CA VAL A 100 7.01 -10.25 7.77
C VAL A 100 7.63 -9.31 8.81
N ALA A 101 7.18 -9.38 10.06
CA ALA A 101 7.73 -8.58 11.15
C ALA A 101 9.20 -8.91 11.47
N ARG A 102 9.62 -10.17 11.26
CA ARG A 102 11.01 -10.58 11.48
C ARG A 102 11.96 -9.97 10.46
N TYR A 103 11.49 -9.71 9.24
CA TYR A 103 12.30 -9.13 8.17
C TYR A 103 12.11 -7.62 8.01
N SER A 104 11.15 -7.00 8.71
CA SER A 104 10.89 -5.55 8.60
C SER A 104 11.79 -4.69 9.48
N SER A 105 12.55 -5.27 10.42
CA SER A 105 13.36 -4.51 11.37
C SER A 105 14.78 -4.20 10.90
N VAL A 106 15.20 -4.70 9.74
CA VAL A 106 16.56 -4.63 9.20
C VAL A 106 16.63 -3.70 8.00
#